data_AF-A0A9P8PC99-F1
#
_entry.id   AF-A0A9P8PC99-F1
#
_cell.length_a   1.000
_cell.length_b   1.000
_cell.length_c   1.000
_cell.angle_alpha   90.00
_cell.angle_beta   90.00
_cell.angle_gamma   90.00
#
_symmetry.space_group_name_H-M   'P 1'
#
loop_
_entity.id
_entity.type
_entity.pdbx_description
1 polymer ?
#
loop_
_entity_poly.entity_id
_entity_poly.type
_entity_poly.pdbx_seq_one_letter_code
_entity_poly.pdbx_strand_id
1 'polypeptide(L)'
;MHPVLDRQYFMSRSGFVEKAFGKCNVAKQELTNCLHESRLAKERDQILMKRKKTKEFELKRKKLEEEEYGKNAYLKKVVELEYEKSKAAH
;
A
#
# COMPACT_ATOMS: atom_id res chain seq x y z
N MET A 1 -20.43 20.12 -1.05
CA MET A 1 -20.30 19.80 0.39
C MET A 1 -20.89 18.42 0.61
N HIS A 2 -20.17 17.49 1.27
CA HIS A 2 -20.72 16.15 1.56
C HIS A 2 -21.82 16.28 2.63
N PRO A 3 -22.99 15.62 2.46
CA PRO A 3 -24.16 15.79 3.33
C PRO A 3 -23.89 15.40 4.80
N VAL A 4 -22.93 14.50 5.04
CA VAL A 4 -22.58 14.02 6.39
C VAL A 4 -21.75 15.05 7.17
N LEU A 5 -20.92 15.84 6.48
CA LEU A 5 -20.10 16.88 7.10
C LEU A 5 -20.95 18.08 7.55
N ASP A 6 -21.96 18.43 6.76
CA ASP A 6 -22.88 19.53 7.06
C ASP A 6 -23.75 19.22 8.30
N ARG A 7 -24.23 17.97 8.38
CA ARG A 7 -24.98 17.46 9.54
C ARG A 7 -24.14 17.47 10.82
N GLN A 8 -22.89 17.02 10.77
CA GLN A 8 -21.99 17.06 11.95
C GLN A 8 -21.66 18.49 12.39
N TYR A 9 -21.50 19.43 11.46
CA TYR A 9 -21.22 20.85 11.76
C TYR A 9 -22.42 21.54 12.44
N PHE A 10 -23.64 21.21 12.02
CA PHE A 10 -24.85 21.66 12.72
C PHE A 10 -24.93 21.10 14.15
N MET A 11 -24.60 19.82 14.32
CA MET A 11 -24.64 19.14 15.62
C MET A 11 -23.49 19.55 16.57
N SER A 12 -22.36 20.04 16.06
CA SER A 12 -21.30 20.58 16.92
C SER A 12 -21.71 21.92 17.54
N ARG A 13 -22.57 22.67 16.87
CA ARG A 13 -23.19 23.93 17.35
C ARG A 13 -24.42 23.75 18.23
N SER A 14 -24.95 22.52 18.39
CA SER A 14 -26.11 22.27 19.26
C SER A 14 -25.77 22.40 20.74
N GLY A 15 -26.79 22.73 21.54
CA GLY A 15 -26.68 22.91 22.99
C GLY A 15 -26.35 21.62 23.75
N PHE A 16 -25.87 21.74 24.99
CA PHE A 16 -25.45 20.62 25.83
C PHE A 16 -26.54 19.55 26.01
N VAL A 17 -27.80 19.96 26.18
CA VAL A 17 -28.95 19.06 26.38
C VAL A 17 -29.13 18.12 25.19
N GLU A 18 -29.06 18.63 23.96
CA GLU A 18 -29.26 17.83 22.75
C GLU A 18 -28.13 16.82 22.51
N LYS A 19 -26.91 17.17 22.96
CA LYS A 19 -25.76 16.27 22.96
C LYS A 19 -25.89 15.19 24.02
N ALA A 20 -26.35 15.54 25.22
CA ALA A 20 -26.56 14.59 26.33
C ALA A 20 -27.63 13.54 26.00
N PHE A 21 -28.69 13.92 25.28
CA PHE A 21 -29.71 12.99 24.79
C PHE A 21 -29.29 12.20 23.53
N GLY A 22 -28.04 12.31 23.08
CA GLY A 22 -27.49 11.44 22.03
C GLY A 22 -28.00 11.69 20.62
N LYS A 23 -28.71 12.80 20.35
CA LYS A 23 -29.23 13.16 19.02
C LYS A 23 -28.13 13.19 17.94
N CYS A 24 -26.87 13.41 18.35
CA CYS A 24 -25.72 13.52 17.46
C CYS A 24 -24.99 12.20 17.18
N ASN A 25 -25.34 11.10 17.86
CA ASN A 25 -24.54 9.88 17.82
C ASN A 25 -24.60 9.19 16.44
N VAL A 26 -25.77 9.18 15.80
CA VAL A 26 -25.95 8.53 14.48
C VAL A 26 -25.11 9.21 13.41
N ALA A 27 -25.22 10.54 13.29
CA ALA A 27 -24.43 11.31 12.32
C ALA A 27 -22.91 11.18 12.56
N LYS A 28 -22.50 11.12 13.84
CA LYS A 28 -21.10 10.91 14.21
C LYS A 28 -20.61 9.51 13.82
N GLN A 29 -21.42 8.48 14.03
CA GLN A 29 -21.11 7.12 13.63
C GLN A 29 -21.01 6.99 12.10
N GLU A 30 -21.96 7.55 11.36
CA GLU A 30 -21.93 7.58 9.89
C GLU A 30 -20.66 8.26 9.37
N LEU A 31 -20.30 9.42 9.93
CA LEU A 31 -19.05 10.11 9.57
C LEU A 31 -17.82 9.25 9.87
N THR A 32 -17.80 8.60 11.04
CA THR A 32 -16.68 7.74 11.45
C THR A 32 -16.52 6.57 10.50
N ASN A 33 -17.61 5.92 10.11
CA ASN A 33 -17.61 4.82 9.15
C ASN A 33 -17.15 5.29 7.78
N CYS A 34 -17.67 6.42 7.29
CA CYS A 34 -17.26 6.99 6.00
C CYS A 34 -15.76 7.32 5.95
N LEU A 35 -15.22 7.90 7.01
CA LEU A 35 -13.78 8.20 7.10
C LEU A 35 -12.95 6.91 7.18
N HIS A 36 -13.43 5.92 7.92
CA HIS A 36 -12.78 4.62 8.02
C HIS A 36 -12.70 3.91 6.66
N GLU A 37 -13.80 3.88 5.91
CA GLU A 37 -13.86 3.31 4.57
C GLU A 37 -12.94 4.04 3.59
N SER A 38 -12.93 5.37 3.62
CA SER A 38 -12.04 6.16 2.77
C SER A 38 -10.57 5.88 3.09
N ARG A 39 -10.21 5.71 4.37
CA ARG A 39 -8.86 5.31 4.78
C ARG A 39 -8.50 3.92 4.24
N LEU A 40 -9.38 2.93 4.40
CA LEU A 40 -9.17 1.57 3.90
C LEU A 40 -9.05 1.53 2.37
N ALA A 41 -9.86 2.30 1.65
CA ALA A 41 -9.78 2.41 0.20
C ALA A 41 -8.41 2.93 -0.24
N LYS A 42 -7.92 4.01 0.39
CA LYS A 42 -6.58 4.55 0.12
C LYS A 42 -5.47 3.53 0.40
N GLU A 43 -5.55 2.79 1.50
CA GLU A 43 -4.58 1.74 1.83
C GLU A 43 -4.58 0.62 0.79
N ARG A 44 -5.75 0.17 0.33
CA ARG A 44 -5.88 -0.83 -0.73
C ARG A 44 -5.26 -0.35 -2.05
N ASP A 45 -5.53 0.89 -2.43
CA ASP A 45 -4.96 1.47 -3.65
C ASP A 45 -3.43 1.56 -3.57
N GLN A 46 -2.89 1.96 -2.41
CA GLN A 46 -1.44 2.00 -2.19
C GLN A 46 -0.82 0.61 -2.28
N ILE A 47 -1.47 -0.42 -1.73
CA ILE A 47 -1.01 -1.81 -1.83
C ILE A 47 -0.96 -2.26 -3.30
N LEU A 48 -2.01 -1.96 -4.07
CA LEU A 48 -2.05 -2.30 -5.50
C LEU A 48 -0.95 -1.57 -6.29
N MET A 49 -0.74 -0.28 -6.01
CA MET A 49 0.33 0.50 -6.64
C MET A 49 1.72 -0.02 -6.31
N LYS A 50 1.97 -0.38 -5.04
CA LYS A 50 3.24 -1.00 -4.62
C LYS A 50 3.48 -2.33 -5.34
N ARG A 51 2.48 -3.21 -5.38
CA ARG A 51 2.58 -4.50 -6.09
C ARG A 51 2.87 -4.34 -7.58
N LYS A 52 2.25 -3.37 -8.25
CA LYS A 52 2.55 -3.04 -9.66
C LYS A 52 4.00 -2.60 -9.84
N LYS A 53 4.47 -1.66 -9.01
CA LYS A 53 5.86 -1.19 -9.04
C LYS A 53 6.87 -2.31 -8.79
N THR A 54 6.62 -3.19 -7.82
CA THR A 54 7.49 -4.34 -7.56
C THR A 54 7.60 -5.25 -8.77
N LYS A 55 6.46 -5.59 -9.41
CA LYS A 55 6.46 -6.42 -10.63
C LYS A 55 7.21 -5.76 -11.79
N GLU A 56 7.02 -4.46 -12.00
CA GLU A 56 7.75 -3.71 -13.04
C GLU A 56 9.25 -3.66 -12.78
N PHE A 57 9.65 -3.49 -11.51
CA PHE A 57 11.05 -3.50 -11.11
C PHE A 57 11.68 -4.89 -11.30
N GLU A 58 11.00 -5.96 -10.88
CA GLU A 58 11.48 -7.33 -11.09
C GLU A 58 11.63 -7.66 -12.58
N LEU A 59 10.67 -7.25 -13.41
CA LEU A 59 10.77 -7.42 -14.87
C LEU A 59 11.96 -6.66 -15.46
N LYS A 60 12.17 -5.41 -15.05
CA LYS A 60 13.34 -4.63 -15.49
C LYS A 60 14.65 -5.25 -15.02
N ARG A 61 14.70 -5.71 -13.77
CA ARG A 61 15.88 -6.38 -13.21
C ARG A 61 16.22 -7.66 -13.97
N LYS A 62 15.21 -8.49 -14.28
CA LYS A 62 15.41 -9.70 -15.08
C LYS A 62 15.93 -9.38 -16.48
N LYS A 63 15.39 -8.37 -17.15
CA LYS A 63 15.89 -7.93 -18.46
C LYS A 63 17.35 -7.47 -18.39
N LEU A 64 17.71 -6.70 -17.36
CA LEU A 64 19.09 -6.27 -17.16
C LEU A 64 20.02 -7.46 -16.88
N GLU A 65 19.61 -8.42 -16.05
CA GLU A 65 20.38 -9.65 -15.79
C GLU A 65 20.58 -10.50 -17.06
N GLU A 66 19.56 -10.56 -17.94
CA GLU A 66 19.66 -11.24 -19.23
C GLU A 66 20.60 -10.53 -20.21
N GLU A 67 20.64 -9.19 -20.18
CA GLU A 67 21.55 -8.38 -20.99
C GLU A 67 23.01 -8.49 -20.49
N GLU A 68 23.24 -8.45 -19.18
CA GLU A 68 24.60 -8.50 -18.59
C GLU A 68 25.20 -9.92 -18.60
N TYR A 69 24.42 -10.95 -18.30
CA TYR A 69 24.93 -12.31 -18.08
C TYR A 69 24.49 -13.32 -19.14
N GLY A 70 23.81 -12.86 -20.20
CA GLY A 70 23.27 -13.70 -21.27
C GLY A 70 22.03 -14.49 -20.85
N LYS A 71 21.47 -15.29 -21.78
CA LYS A 71 20.27 -16.13 -21.53
C LYS A 71 20.40 -16.89 -20.20
N ASN A 72 19.42 -16.73 -19.32
CA ASN A 72 19.31 -17.39 -18.01
C ASN A 72 20.50 -17.15 -17.05
N ALA A 73 21.18 -16.00 -17.15
CA ALA A 73 22.34 -15.67 -16.31
C ALA A 73 23.44 -16.74 -16.35
N TYR A 74 23.65 -17.35 -17.53
CA TYR A 74 24.60 -18.45 -17.72
C TYR A 74 26.01 -18.07 -17.25
N LEU A 75 26.49 -16.88 -17.63
CA LEU A 75 27.81 -16.39 -17.23
C LEU A 75 27.95 -16.28 -15.71
N LYS A 76 26.91 -15.85 -15.00
CA LYS A 76 26.92 -15.77 -13.53
C LYS A 76 27.09 -17.15 -12.88
N LYS A 77 26.37 -18.16 -13.38
CA LYS A 77 26.47 -19.54 -12.87
C LYS A 77 27.85 -20.15 -13.11
N VAL A 78 28.44 -19.88 -14.27
CA VAL A 78 29.80 -20.36 -14.59
C VAL A 78 30.82 -19.74 -13.63
N VAL A 79 30.76 -18.42 -13.42
CA VAL A 79 31.63 -17.71 -12.48
C VAL A 79 31.47 -18.23 -11.04
N GLU A 80 30.23 -18.45 -10.59
CA GLU A 80 29.97 -19.04 -9.27
C GLU A 80 30.59 -20.44 -9.13
N LEU A 81 30.44 -21.29 -10.15
CA LEU A 81 31.03 -22.64 -10.16
C LEU A 81 32.55 -22.62 -10.17
N GLU A 82 33.19 -21.73 -10.93
CA GLU A 82 34.65 -21.56 -10.92
C GLU A 82 35.15 -21.07 -9.56
N TYR A 83 34.42 -20.14 -8.93
CA TYR A 83 34.78 -19.58 -7.64
C TYR A 83 34.65 -20.61 -6.50
N GLU A 84 33.61 -21.44 -6.52
CA GLU A 84 33.45 -22.55 -5.58
C GLU A 84 34.55 -23.60 -5.75
N LYS A 85 34.92 -23.94 -7.00
CA LYS A 85 36.05 -24.84 -7.27
C LYS A 85 37.38 -24.26 -6.78
N SER A 86 37.59 -22.95 -6.96
CA SER A 86 38.77 -22.24 -6.45
C SER A 86 38.84 -22.25 -4.92
N LYS A 87 37.70 -22.05 -4.23
CA LYS A 87 37.64 -22.12 -2.77
C LYS A 87 37.82 -23.52 -2.20
N ALA A 88 37.37 -24.56 -2.91
CA ALA A 88 37.52 -25.94 -2.49
C ALA A 88 38.93 -26.52 -2.75
N ALA A 89 39.74 -25.83 -3.58
CA ALA A 89 41.12 -26.22 -3.91
C ALA A 89 42.17 -25.57 -2.98
N HIS A 90 41.76 -24.71 -2.05
CA HIS A 90 42.57 -24.13 -0.97
C HIS A 90 42.17 -24.71 0.38
#